data_AF-A0A2T0T8U0-F1
#
_entry.id   AF-A0A2T0T8U0-F1
#
_cell.length_a   1.000
_cell.length_b   1.000
_cell.length_c   1.000
_cell.angle_alpha   90.00
_cell.angle_beta   90.00
_cell.angle_gamma   90.00
#
_symmetry.space_group_name_H-M   'P 1'
#
loop_
_entity.id
_entity.type
_entity.pdbx_description
1 polymer ?
#
loop_
_entity_poly.entity_id
_entity_poly.type
_entity_poly.pdbx_seq_one_letter_code
_entity_poly.pdbx_strand_id
1 'polypeptide(L)' 'MTISIRLLDERRFDPPRDVEVENGGPWWSGEQTAWRLCDYGWGRHLTSVPPERVRLRAR' A
#
# COMPACT_ATOMS: atom_id res chain seq x y z
N MET A 1 19.53 12.84 -4.99
CA MET A 1 18.34 13.15 -5.81
C MET A 1 17.11 12.96 -4.93
N THR A 2 16.38 14.03 -4.65
CA THR A 2 15.11 13.96 -3.89
C THR A 2 14.00 13.72 -4.89
N ILE A 3 13.40 12.53 -4.86
CA ILE A 3 12.19 12.26 -5.65
C ILE A 3 11.04 12.97 -4.92
N SER A 4 10.46 14.00 -5.54
CA SER A 4 9.23 14.61 -5.06
C SER A 4 8.07 13.73 -5.53
N ILE A 5 7.40 13.05 -4.59
CA ILE A 5 6.23 12.22 -4.88
C ILE A 5 5.00 13.09 -4.61
N ARG A 6 4.17 13.35 -5.63
CA ARG A 6 2.92 14.08 -5.46
C ARG A 6 1.81 13.08 -5.16
N LEU A 7 1.14 13.27 -4.03
CA LEU A 7 -0.10 12.57 -3.71
C LEU A 7 -1.23 13.19 -4.56
N LEU A 8 -1.85 12.36 -5.39
CA LEU A 8 -2.98 12.74 -6.24
C LEU A 8 -4.32 12.47 -5.55
N ASP A 9 -4.42 11.34 -4.84
CA ASP A 9 -5.60 10.96 -4.08
C ASP A 9 -5.23 10.11 -2.86
N GLU A 10 -6.01 10.23 -1.78
CA GLU A 10 -5.86 9.40 -0.58
C GLU A 10 -7.23 9.03 -0.03
N ARG A 11 -7.42 7.72 0.20
CA ARG A 11 -8.56 7.19 0.94
C ARG A 11 -8.07 6.50 2.20
N ARG A 12 -8.40 7.07 3.36
CA ARG A 12 -8.07 6.47 4.66
C ARG A 12 -9.09 5.40 5.06
N PHE A 13 -8.62 4.42 5.82
CA PHE A 13 -9.43 3.40 6.47
C PHE A 13 -9.30 3.56 7.98
N ASP A 14 -10.43 3.80 8.64
CA ASP A 14 -10.55 3.87 10.09
C ASP A 14 -11.83 3.10 10.49
N PRO A 15 -11.73 1.90 11.10
CA PRO A 15 -10.49 1.26 11.55
C PRO A 15 -9.60 0.76 10.39
N PRO A 16 -8.30 0.51 10.64
CA PRO A 16 -7.42 -0.13 9.66
C PRO A 16 -7.96 -1.46 9.17
N ARG A 17 -7.61 -1.84 7.94
CA ARG A 17 -8.00 -3.14 7.37
C ARG A 17 -6.90 -4.16 7.58
N ASP A 18 -7.28 -5.35 8.05
CA ASP A 18 -6.38 -6.51 8.03
C ASP A 18 -6.15 -6.97 6.60
N VAL A 19 -4.88 -6.97 6.19
CA VAL A 19 -4.46 -7.38 4.84
C VAL A 19 -3.33 -8.39 4.92
N GLU A 20 -3.14 -9.09 3.80
CA GLU A 20 -1.90 -9.77 3.51
C GLU A 20 -1.21 -9.06 2.35
N VAL A 21 0.10 -8.95 2.44
CA VAL A 21 0.96 -8.24 1.50
C VAL A 21 1.99 -9.22 0.93
N GLU A 22 2.04 -9.34 -0.38
CA GLU A 22 3.05 -10.16 -1.04
C GLU A 22 4.41 -9.45 -0.95
N ASN A 23 5.44 -10.13 -0.45
CA ASN A 23 6.82 -9.63 -0.45
C ASN A 23 7.82 -10.73 -0.79
N GLY A 24 8.35 -10.69 -2.01
CA GLY A 24 9.33 -11.65 -2.50
C GLY A 24 8.75 -13.05 -2.74
N GLY A 25 7.45 -13.16 -3.02
CA GLY A 25 6.70 -14.42 -3.18
C GLY A 25 5.80 -14.76 -1.98
N PRO A 26 6.32 -14.82 -0.74
CA PRO A 26 5.47 -15.04 0.44
C PRO A 26 4.50 -13.90 0.72
N TRP A 27 3.36 -14.23 1.33
CA TRP A 27 2.37 -13.29 1.82
C TRP A 27 2.57 -13.06 3.33
N TRP A 28 2.55 -11.80 3.76
CA TRP A 28 2.78 -11.39 5.13
C TRP A 28 1.57 -10.61 5.66
N SER A 29 1.15 -10.88 6.89
CA SER A 29 0.09 -10.08 7.53
C SER A 29 0.53 -8.64 7.75
N GLY A 30 -0.40 -7.71 7.56
CA GLY A 30 -0.19 -6.29 7.83
C GLY A 30 -1.51 -5.54 8.00
N GLU A 31 -1.38 -4.27 8.35
CA GLU A 31 -2.50 -3.35 8.49
C GLU A 31 -2.47 -2.30 7.39
N GLN A 32 -3.61 -2.10 6.74
CA GLN A 32 -3.78 -1.06 5.74
C GLN A 32 -4.56 0.12 6.33
N THR A 33 -3.87 1.26 6.45
CA THR A 33 -4.42 2.51 6.96
C THR A 33 -4.92 3.44 5.85
N ALA A 34 -4.44 3.28 4.62
CA ALA A 34 -4.87 4.08 3.48
C ALA A 34 -4.67 3.39 2.12
N TRP A 35 -5.40 3.87 1.13
CA TRP A 35 -5.07 3.75 -0.28
C TRP A 35 -4.58 5.12 -0.78
N ARG A 36 -3.49 5.14 -1.54
CA ARG A 36 -2.86 6.37 -2.05
C ARG A 36 -2.59 6.22 -3.54
N LEU A 37 -3.02 7.21 -4.32
CA LEU A 37 -2.60 7.39 -5.69
C LEU A 37 -1.52 8.47 -5.72
N CYS A 38 -0.34 8.13 -6.23
CA CYS A 38 0.75 9.07 -6.40
C CYS A 38 1.11 9.22 -7.88
N ASP A 39 1.71 10.34 -8.26
CA ASP A 39 2.19 10.59 -9.63
C ASP A 39 3.47 9.80 -10.00
N TYR A 40 4.07 9.12 -9.02
CA TYR A 40 5.30 8.37 -9.20
C TYR A 40 5.03 6.90 -9.54
N GLY A 41 5.62 6.43 -10.63
CA GLY A 41 5.60 5.02 -11.04
C GLY A 41 5.96 4.08 -9.88
N TRP A 42 5.27 2.95 -9.82
CA TRP A 42 5.30 1.94 -8.77
C TRP A 42 6.65 1.77 -8.06
N GLY A 43 6.66 1.79 -6.71
CA GLY A 43 7.73 1.16 -5.92
C GLY A 43 8.75 2.03 -5.19
N ARG A 44 8.52 3.34 -4.95
CA ARG A 44 9.49 4.20 -4.21
C ARG A 44 8.92 5.09 -3.09
N HIS A 45 7.76 4.75 -2.54
CA HIS A 45 7.33 5.31 -1.25
C HIS A 45 7.42 4.19 -0.20
N LEU A 46 8.24 4.38 0.84
CA LEU A 46 8.28 3.44 1.97
C LEU A 46 6.84 3.23 2.45
N THR A 47 6.46 1.97 2.70
CA THR A 47 5.12 1.52 3.14
C THR A 47 3.99 1.49 2.10
N SER A 48 4.23 1.85 0.82
CA SER A 48 3.22 1.69 -0.24
C SER A 48 3.50 0.48 -1.11
N VAL A 49 2.51 -0.41 -1.22
CA VAL A 49 2.59 -1.63 -2.02
C VAL A 49 1.57 -1.56 -3.15
N PRO A 50 1.92 -2.02 -4.37
CA PRO A 50 0.97 -2.09 -5.47
C PRO A 50 -0.31 -2.89 -5.11
N PRO A 51 -1.50 -2.49 -5.60
CA PRO A 51 -2.76 -3.13 -5.25
C PRO A 51 -2.78 -4.62 -5.61
N GLU A 52 -2.08 -5.04 -6.67
CA GLU A 52 -1.95 -6.44 -7.06
C GLU A 52 -1.22 -7.31 -6.02
N ARG A 53 -0.42 -6.69 -5.14
CA ARG A 53 0.34 -7.33 -4.07
C ARG A 53 -0.34 -7.19 -2.70
N VAL A 54 -1.60 -6.76 -2.66
CA VAL A 54 -2.38 -6.60 -1.43
C VAL A 54 -3.71 -7.34 -1.56
N ARG A 55 -4.06 -8.14 -0.56
CA ARG A 55 -5.38 -8.78 -0.46
C ARG A 55 -5.95 -8.62 0.95
N LEU A 56 -7.28 -8.58 1.05
CA LEU A 56 -7.94 -8.61 2.36
C LEU A 56 -7.70 -9.95 3.03
N ARG A 57 -7.40 -9.92 4.33
CA ARG A 57 -7.31 -11.14 5.12
C ARG A 57 -8.73 -11.66 5.37
N ALA A 58 -8.98 -12.93 5.02
CA ALA A 58 -10.23 -13.59 5.40
C ALA A 58 -10.29 -13.75 6.92
N ARG A 59 -11.45 -13.47 7.51
CA ARG A 59 -11.71 -13.67 8.95
C ARG A 59 -11.86 -15.15 9.27
#